data_AF-A0A538RW37-F1
#
_entry.id   AF-A0A538RW37-F1
#
_cell.length_a   1.000
_cell.length_b   1.000
_cell.length_c   1.000
_cell.angle_alpha   90.00
_cell.angle_beta   90.00
_cell.angle_gamma   90.00
#
_symmetry.space_group_name_H-M   'P 1'
#
loop_
_entity.id
_entity.type
_entity.pdbx_description
1 polymer ?
#
loop_
_entity_poly.entity_id
_entity_poly.type
_entity_poly.pdbx_seq_one_letter_code
_entity_poly.pdbx_strand_id
1 'polypeptide(L)'
;MVPAGRDHRRAWHDRHVGKHWVMPHTVTDDPSKAAKPSDAALPSGTQAWDSGQLNGGQSFSHTFDTPGDYTYFCIPHESLGMVGRVTVTP
;
A
#
# COMPACT_ATOMS: atom_id res chain seq x y z
N MET A 1 2.64 -25.07 23.80
CA MET A 1 3.16 -23.68 23.92
C MET A 1 3.77 -23.30 22.59
N VAL A 2 3.05 -22.53 21.77
CA VAL A 2 3.53 -21.96 20.50
C VAL A 2 3.78 -20.47 20.77
N PRO A 3 4.94 -19.89 20.43
CA PRO A 3 5.22 -18.50 20.75
C PRO A 3 4.39 -17.57 19.86
N ALA A 4 4.02 -16.43 20.44
CA ALA A 4 3.13 -15.42 19.88
C ALA A 4 3.57 -14.92 18.50
N GLY A 5 2.62 -14.89 17.57
CA GLY A 5 2.79 -14.34 16.22
C GLY A 5 3.19 -12.86 16.28
N ARG A 6 4.16 -12.49 15.45
CA ARG A 6 4.47 -11.10 15.13
C ARG A 6 3.25 -10.54 14.39
N ASP A 7 2.70 -9.42 14.87
CA ASP A 7 1.59 -8.74 14.22
C ASP A 7 2.08 -8.24 12.85
N HIS A 8 1.61 -8.87 11.76
CA HIS A 8 1.94 -8.51 10.39
C HIS A 8 1.10 -7.33 9.87
N ARG A 9 0.30 -6.68 10.72
CA ARG A 9 -0.50 -5.51 10.32
C ARG A 9 0.35 -4.26 10.28
N ARG A 10 0.73 -3.83 9.07
CA ARG A 10 1.21 -2.46 8.86
C ARG A 10 0.00 -1.58 8.58
N ALA A 11 -0.31 -0.68 9.51
CA ALA A 11 -1.32 0.35 9.33
C ALA A 11 -0.70 1.56 8.63
N TRP A 12 -1.28 2.00 7.51
CA TRP A 12 -0.85 3.20 6.81
C TRP A 12 -1.60 4.41 7.37
N HIS A 13 -0.84 5.36 7.91
CA HIS A 13 -1.35 6.66 8.32
C HIS A 13 -0.97 7.72 7.27
N ASP A 14 -1.98 8.36 6.69
CA ASP A 14 -1.78 9.60 5.96
C ASP A 14 -1.49 10.73 6.98
N ARG A 15 -0.24 11.20 7.03
CA ARG A 15 0.23 12.17 8.05
C ARG A 15 0.04 13.64 7.64
N HIS A 16 -0.95 13.95 6.81
CA HIS A 16 -1.21 15.34 6.40
C HIS A 16 -2.15 16.05 7.38
N VAL A 17 -1.59 16.58 8.47
CA VAL A 17 -2.28 17.52 9.37
C VAL A 17 -2.02 18.97 8.92
N GLY A 18 -2.98 19.56 8.22
CA GLY A 18 -2.98 20.99 7.87
C GLY A 18 -3.84 21.31 6.64
N LYS A 19 -4.78 22.26 6.78
CA LYS A 19 -5.66 22.78 5.73
C LYS A 19 -4.88 23.25 4.48
N HIS A 20 -4.60 22.37 3.52
CA HIS A 20 -4.47 22.74 2.10
C HIS A 20 -4.48 21.57 1.11
N TRP A 21 -4.34 20.31 1.52
CA TRP A 21 -4.33 19.19 0.57
C TRP A 21 -5.52 18.25 0.77
N VAL A 22 -6.65 18.59 0.11
CA VAL A 22 -7.81 17.69 -0.10
C VAL A 22 -7.55 16.83 -1.34
N MET A 23 -6.30 16.40 -1.58
CA MET A 23 -6.04 15.47 -2.67
C MET A 23 -6.05 14.06 -2.10
N PRO A 24 -6.97 13.20 -2.57
CA PRO A 24 -7.06 11.85 -2.07
C PRO A 24 -5.81 11.06 -2.43
N HIS A 25 -5.48 10.11 -1.57
CA HIS A 25 -4.44 9.13 -1.83
C HIS A 25 -5.06 7.75 -1.98
N THR A 26 -4.44 6.90 -2.80
CA THR A 26 -4.63 5.45 -2.74
C THR A 26 -3.33 4.79 -2.29
N VAL A 27 -3.46 3.57 -1.80
CA VAL A 27 -2.39 2.60 -1.65
C VAL A 27 -2.83 1.40 -2.48
N THR A 28 -2.14 1.15 -3.58
CA THR A 28 -2.58 0.19 -4.60
C THR A 28 -1.38 -0.60 -5.10
N ASP A 29 -1.46 -1.93 -5.17
CA ASP A 29 -0.41 -2.77 -5.76
C ASP A 29 -0.87 -3.52 -7.02
N ASP A 30 -2.09 -3.26 -7.49
CA ASP A 30 -2.68 -3.81 -8.70
C ASP A 30 -1.99 -3.23 -9.97
N PRO A 31 -1.19 -4.04 -10.70
CA PRO A 31 -0.48 -3.56 -11.88
C PRO A 31 -1.42 -3.13 -13.02
N SER A 32 -2.68 -3.59 -13.02
CA SER A 32 -3.67 -3.17 -14.02
C SER A 32 -4.13 -1.72 -13.84
N LYS A 33 -3.88 -1.12 -12.66
CA LYS A 33 -4.22 0.26 -12.33
C LYS A 33 -3.03 1.22 -12.41
N ALA A 34 -1.83 0.70 -12.65
CA ALA A 34 -0.60 1.48 -12.70
C ALA A 34 -0.43 2.15 -14.07
N ALA A 35 -0.07 3.43 -14.08
CA ALA A 35 0.40 4.10 -15.29
C ALA A 35 1.75 3.54 -15.77
N LYS A 36 2.58 3.09 -14.83
CA LYS A 36 3.84 2.38 -15.05
C LYS A 36 3.75 1.01 -14.36
N PRO A 37 3.59 -0.09 -15.11
CA PRO A 37 3.48 -1.43 -14.52
C PRO A 37 4.64 -1.84 -13.60
N SER A 38 5.81 -1.20 -13.71
CA SER A 38 6.95 -1.41 -12.81
C SER A 38 6.75 -0.87 -11.40
N ASP A 39 5.80 0.05 -11.20
CA ASP A 39 5.54 0.72 -9.92
C ASP A 39 4.50 -0.08 -9.07
N ALA A 40 4.14 -1.28 -9.55
CA ALA A 40 3.26 -2.23 -8.90
C ALA A 40 3.86 -3.64 -9.01
N ALA A 41 4.10 -4.28 -7.86
CA ALA A 41 4.63 -5.64 -7.83
C ALA A 41 4.11 -6.38 -6.60
N LEU A 42 3.85 -7.67 -6.77
CA LEU A 42 3.35 -8.54 -5.72
C LEU A 42 3.88 -9.97 -5.93
N PRO A 43 4.07 -10.77 -4.86
CA PRO A 43 4.54 -12.15 -4.99
C PRO A 43 3.58 -13.01 -5.83
N SER A 44 4.12 -14.02 -6.51
CA SER A 44 3.29 -14.92 -7.33
C SER A 44 2.23 -15.64 -6.49
N GLY A 45 1.00 -15.72 -7.01
CA GLY A 45 -0.13 -16.34 -6.32
C GLY A 45 -0.83 -15.44 -5.30
N THR A 46 -0.39 -14.18 -5.15
CA THR A 46 -1.08 -13.19 -4.30
C THR A 46 -2.14 -12.43 -5.10
N GLN A 47 -3.21 -12.04 -4.40
CA GLN A 47 -4.24 -11.19 -4.99
C GLN A 47 -3.86 -9.73 -4.78
N ALA A 48 -3.93 -8.95 -5.85
CA ALA A 48 -3.73 -7.51 -5.80
C ALA A 48 -4.82 -6.81 -4.97
N TRP A 49 -4.47 -5.66 -4.40
CA TRP A 49 -5.34 -4.84 -3.58
C TRP A 49 -5.27 -3.36 -3.96
N ASP A 50 -6.32 -2.66 -3.52
CA ASP A 50 -6.47 -1.22 -3.64
C ASP A 50 -7.22 -0.74 -2.40
N SER A 51 -6.64 0.24 -1.69
CA SER A 51 -7.31 0.86 -0.54
C SER A 51 -8.59 1.61 -0.93
N GLY A 52 -8.76 1.92 -2.21
CA GLY A 52 -9.67 2.96 -2.66
C GLY A 52 -9.17 4.34 -2.23
N GLN A 53 -9.98 5.35 -2.51
CA GLN A 53 -9.68 6.74 -2.18
C GLN A 53 -9.70 6.97 -0.66
N LEU A 54 -8.57 7.44 -0.14
CA LEU A 54 -8.37 7.90 1.24
C LEU A 54 -8.23 9.42 1.24
N ASN A 55 -9.16 10.10 1.91
CA ASN A 55 -9.06 11.53 2.17
C ASN A 55 -8.27 11.79 3.47
N GLY A 56 -7.87 13.04 3.69
CA GLY A 56 -7.10 13.43 4.87
C GLY A 56 -7.73 12.95 6.18
N GLY A 57 -6.93 12.30 7.02
CA GLY A 57 -7.36 11.72 8.30
C GLY A 57 -7.97 10.32 8.21
N GLN A 58 -8.18 9.77 7.00
CA GLN A 58 -8.53 8.37 6.84
C GLN A 58 -7.28 7.47 6.92
N SER A 59 -7.50 6.19 7.18
CA SER A 59 -6.42 5.20 7.25
C SER A 59 -6.88 3.89 6.62
N PHE A 60 -5.92 3.15 6.11
CA PHE A 60 -6.11 1.83 5.52
C PHE A 60 -5.13 0.84 6.14
N SER A 61 -5.59 -0.39 6.33
CA SER A 61 -4.79 -1.48 6.86
C SER A 61 -4.87 -2.67 5.92
N HIS A 62 -3.72 -3.28 5.65
CA HIS A 62 -3.60 -4.50 4.86
C HIS A 62 -2.77 -5.52 5.64
N THR A 63 -3.16 -6.79 5.54
CA THR A 63 -2.42 -7.92 6.10
C THR A 63 -1.74 -8.65 4.95
N PHE A 64 -0.43 -8.84 5.08
CA PHE A 64 0.35 -9.57 4.07
C PHE A 64 0.49 -11.03 4.48
N ASP A 65 -0.21 -11.92 3.78
CA ASP A 65 -0.21 -13.36 4.08
C ASP A 65 0.93 -14.14 3.39
N THR A 66 1.59 -13.53 2.40
CA THR A 66 2.65 -14.17 1.62
C THR A 66 3.97 -13.43 1.78
N PRO A 67 5.07 -14.13 2.14
CA PRO A 67 6.40 -13.54 2.12
C PRO A 67 6.81 -13.11 0.71
N GLY A 68 7.52 -11.99 0.62
CA GLY A 68 8.04 -11.45 -0.63
C GLY A 68 8.03 -9.92 -0.68
N ASP A 69 8.34 -9.38 -1.84
CA ASP A 69 8.35 -7.94 -2.09
C ASP A 69 7.04 -7.46 -2.69
N TYR A 70 6.47 -6.43 -2.09
CA TYR A 70 5.30 -5.71 -2.55
C TYR A 70 5.73 -4.29 -2.91
N THR A 71 5.49 -3.87 -4.15
CA THR A 71 5.60 -2.46 -4.57
C THR A 71 4.20 -1.94 -4.82
N TYR A 72 3.88 -0.81 -4.19
CA TYR A 72 2.57 -0.18 -4.27
C TYR A 72 2.75 1.29 -4.64
N PHE A 73 1.71 1.88 -5.21
CA PHE A 73 1.70 3.25 -5.69
C PHE A 73 0.38 3.93 -5.32
N CYS A 74 0.37 5.25 -5.52
CA CYS A 74 -0.82 6.07 -5.41
C CYS A 74 -1.31 6.44 -6.80
N ILE A 75 -2.52 6.01 -7.19
CA ILE A 75 -3.09 6.25 -8.52
C ILE A 75 -3.01 7.74 -8.93
N PRO A 76 -3.48 8.72 -8.12
CA PRO A 76 -3.42 10.14 -8.51
C PRO A 76 -2.02 10.76 -8.49
N HIS A 77 -1.02 10.13 -7.86
CA HIS A 77 0.29 10.72 -7.60
C HIS A 77 1.48 9.83 -8.02
N GLU A 78 1.21 8.81 -8.83
CA GLU A 78 2.23 7.87 -9.34
C GLU A 78 3.31 8.59 -10.14
N SER A 79 2.89 9.48 -11.05
CA SER A 79 3.80 10.29 -11.87
C SER A 79 4.65 11.27 -11.04
N LEU A 80 4.21 11.60 -9.83
CA LEU A 80 4.93 12.42 -8.86
C LEU A 80 5.86 11.59 -7.97
N GLY A 81 5.94 10.27 -8.19
CA GLY A 81 6.82 9.37 -7.47
C GLY A 81 6.27 8.85 -6.15
N MET A 82 4.94 8.91 -5.94
CA MET A 82 4.33 8.32 -4.75
C MET A 82 4.22 6.79 -4.89
N VAL A 83 5.38 6.15 -4.75
CA VAL A 83 5.62 4.72 -4.84
C VAL A 83 6.30 4.27 -3.55
N GLY A 84 5.92 3.12 -3.03
CA GLY A 84 6.53 2.53 -1.85
C GLY A 84 6.71 1.03 -1.99
N ARG A 85 7.53 0.47 -1.11
CA ARG A 85 7.84 -0.96 -1.09
C ARG A 85 7.77 -1.53 0.32
N VAL A 86 7.24 -2.73 0.44
CA VAL A 86 7.26 -3.54 1.66
C VAL A 86 7.89 -4.89 1.33
N THR A 87 8.92 -5.26 2.09
CA THR A 87 9.45 -6.63 2.09
C THR A 87 8.86 -7.38 3.29
N VAL A 88 8.20 -8.50 3.02
CA VAL A 88 7.59 -9.38 4.03
C VAL A 88 8.44 -10.63 4.14
N THR A 89 8.98 -10.89 5.33
CA THR A 89 9.77 -12.08 5.62
C THR A 89 8.95 -13.08 6.45
N PRO A 90 9.27 -14.38 6.41
CA PRO A 90 8.70 -15.36 7.33
C PRO A 90 8.89 -15.03 8.83
#